data_AF-A0A3P6RC96-F1
#
_entry.id   AF-A0A3P6RC96-F1
#
_cell.length_a   1.000
_cell.length_b   1.000
_cell.length_c   1.000
_cell.angle_alpha   90.00
_cell.angle_beta   90.00
_cell.angle_gamma   90.00
#
_symmetry.space_group_name_H-M   'P 1'
#
loop_
_entity.id
_entity.type
_entity.pdbx_description
1 polymer ?
#
loop_
_entity_poly.entity_id
_entity_poly.type
_entity_poly.pdbx_seq_one_letter_code
_entity_poly.pdbx_strand_id
1 'polypeptide(L)'
;MKDDVPIFNSTKFLDSSGMDPNSVFLQHNIEIDKDKECTGSCSDSESCKDGSHCVDNRCCQCASEDFTLVLKNLTFEDAGRYRCQISNQPQQLEFQLEVLESGLKGGFHENISYDYSECCAKKGISPLCKAMCKPKDMHIHHFDPTR
;
A
#
# COMPACT_ATOMS: atom_id res chain seq x y z
N MET A 1 10.50 -4.98 19.32
CA MET A 1 9.06 -5.16 19.03
C MET A 1 8.43 -3.78 19.12
N LYS A 2 8.11 -3.15 17.98
CA LYS A 2 7.46 -1.81 17.94
C LYS A 2 5.93 -1.97 18.03
N ASP A 3 5.45 -2.70 19.04
CA ASP A 3 4.00 -2.80 19.28
C ASP A 3 3.51 -1.48 19.90
N ASP A 4 2.45 -0.91 19.33
CA ASP A 4 1.74 0.30 19.79
C ASP A 4 2.53 1.63 19.76
N VAL A 5 3.61 1.74 18.97
CA VAL A 5 4.27 3.03 18.74
C VAL A 5 3.50 3.81 17.65
N PRO A 6 2.96 5.01 17.94
CA PRO A 6 2.30 5.80 16.92
C PRO A 6 3.31 6.26 15.86
N ILE A 7 3.01 5.96 14.59
CA ILE A 7 3.85 6.33 13.44
C ILE A 7 3.38 7.62 12.78
N PHE A 8 2.08 7.92 12.85
CA PHE A 8 1.45 9.08 12.23
C PHE A 8 0.37 9.64 13.16
N ASN A 9 0.34 10.97 13.36
CA ASN A 9 -0.59 11.62 14.28
C ASN A 9 -1.72 12.38 13.56
N SER A 10 -2.13 11.90 12.38
CA SER A 10 -3.09 12.54 11.46
C SER A 10 -2.56 13.77 10.72
N THR A 11 -1.48 14.40 11.17
CA THR A 11 -0.89 15.59 10.52
C THR A 11 0.53 15.37 10.01
N LYS A 12 1.32 14.55 10.71
CA LYS A 12 2.71 14.25 10.35
C LYS A 12 3.16 12.90 10.87
N PHE A 13 4.22 12.38 10.25
CA PHE A 13 4.97 11.26 10.78
C PHE A 13 5.76 11.68 12.02
N LEU A 14 5.89 10.76 12.97
CA LEU A 14 6.55 11.02 14.25
C LEU A 14 7.99 10.50 14.22
N ASP A 15 8.96 11.37 14.53
CA ASP A 15 10.39 11.00 14.58
C ASP A 15 10.68 9.91 15.63
N SER A 16 9.84 9.84 16.68
CA SER A 16 9.93 8.82 17.74
C SER A 16 9.59 7.40 17.28
N SER A 17 9.07 7.23 16.05
CA SER A 17 8.75 5.92 15.48
C SER A 17 10.00 5.13 15.07
N GLY A 18 11.16 5.79 14.96
CA GLY A 18 12.39 5.20 14.44
C GLY A 18 12.24 4.71 12.99
N MET A 19 11.37 5.37 12.21
CA MET A 19 11.26 5.20 10.76
C MET A 19 11.94 6.38 10.07
N ASP A 20 12.59 6.12 8.93
CA ASP A 20 13.16 7.18 8.10
C ASP A 20 12.02 7.96 7.40
N PRO A 21 11.89 9.28 7.62
CA PRO A 21 10.86 10.10 6.99
C PRO A 21 10.88 10.09 5.45
N ASN A 22 12.04 9.79 4.84
CA ASN A 22 12.17 9.71 3.38
C ASN A 22 11.77 8.33 2.82
N SER A 23 11.67 7.32 3.69
CA SER A 23 11.29 5.97 3.32
C SER A 23 9.81 5.68 3.55
N VAL A 24 9.07 6.60 4.19
CA VAL A 24 7.64 6.43 4.50
C VAL A 24 6.81 7.59 3.97
N PHE A 25 5.65 7.29 3.39
CA PHE A 25 4.66 8.31 3.07
C PHE A 25 3.25 7.74 3.09
N LEU A 26 2.28 8.62 3.38
CA LEU A 26 0.86 8.30 3.34
C LEU A 26 0.33 8.80 2.02
N GLN A 27 -0.07 7.89 1.14
CA GLN A 27 -0.75 8.23 -0.09
C GLN A 27 -2.24 8.40 0.21
N HIS A 28 -2.80 9.55 -0.15
CA HIS A 28 -4.22 9.85 -0.06
C HIS A 28 -4.79 9.92 -1.47
N ASN A 29 -5.73 9.04 -1.77
CA ASN A 29 -6.46 9.03 -3.04
C ASN A 29 -7.92 9.38 -2.76
N ILE A 30 -8.48 10.23 -3.62
CA ILE A 30 -9.88 10.65 -3.54
C ILE A 30 -10.53 10.32 -4.87
N GLU A 31 -11.57 9.49 -4.83
CA GLU A 31 -12.43 9.29 -5.98
C GLU A 31 -13.60 10.27 -5.89
N ILE A 32 -13.84 11.02 -6.96
CA ILE A 32 -14.94 11.97 -7.02
C ILE A 32 -16.16 11.29 -7.64
N ASP A 33 -17.31 11.45 -7.00
CA ASP A 33 -18.60 11.01 -7.52
C ASP A 33 -18.99 11.90 -8.70
N LYS A 34 -18.65 11.45 -9.92
CA LYS A 34 -18.88 12.22 -11.17
C LYS A 34 -20.35 12.40 -11.50
N ASP A 35 -21.23 11.62 -10.89
CA ASP A 35 -22.67 11.70 -11.11
C ASP A 35 -23.31 12.84 -10.29
N LYS A 36 -22.56 13.45 -9.36
CA LYS A 36 -23.01 14.59 -8.56
C LYS A 36 -22.26 15.86 -8.90
N GLU A 37 -23.01 16.95 -9.00
CA GLU A 37 -22.44 18.27 -9.27
C GLU A 37 -21.67 18.81 -8.05
N CYS A 38 -20.54 19.45 -8.31
CA CYS A 38 -19.78 20.17 -7.31
C CYS A 38 -20.52 21.44 -6.87
N THR A 39 -20.61 21.67 -5.57
CA THR A 39 -21.32 22.80 -4.96
C THR A 39 -20.39 23.68 -4.14
N GLY A 40 -20.79 24.92 -3.90
CA GLY A 40 -20.00 25.84 -3.07
C GLY A 40 -18.69 26.35 -3.71
N SER A 41 -18.00 27.20 -2.97
CA SER A 41 -16.66 27.70 -3.27
C SER A 41 -15.68 27.18 -2.23
N CYS A 42 -14.44 26.95 -2.65
CA CYS A 42 -13.35 26.60 -1.74
C CYS A 42 -12.07 27.30 -2.16
N SER A 43 -11.17 27.51 -1.21
CA SER A 43 -9.84 28.11 -1.38
C SER A 43 -8.95 27.72 -0.20
N ASP A 44 -7.72 28.21 -0.15
CA ASP A 44 -6.82 28.04 1.01
C ASP A 44 -7.42 28.56 2.34
N SER A 45 -8.45 29.42 2.27
CA SER A 45 -9.12 30.01 3.44
C SER A 45 -10.44 29.32 3.80
N GLU A 46 -11.05 28.61 2.85
CA GLU A 46 -12.38 28.02 2.96
C GLU A 46 -12.32 26.52 2.63
N SER A 47 -12.41 25.70 3.68
CA SER A 47 -12.44 24.25 3.56
C SER A 47 -13.83 23.75 3.18
N CYS A 48 -13.88 22.69 2.38
CA CYS A 48 -15.11 21.97 2.10
C CYS A 48 -15.61 21.22 3.36
N LYS A 49 -16.91 20.88 3.36
CA LYS A 49 -17.49 20.02 4.41
C LYS A 49 -16.91 18.61 4.33
N ASP A 50 -16.92 17.90 5.46
CA ASP A 50 -16.50 16.50 5.53
C ASP A 50 -17.18 15.64 4.45
N GLY A 51 -16.40 14.81 3.76
CA GLY A 51 -16.87 14.02 2.61
C GLY A 51 -16.99 14.81 1.30
N SER A 52 -16.45 16.03 1.25
CA SER A 52 -16.30 16.81 0.02
C SER A 52 -14.89 17.37 -0.11
N HIS A 53 -14.36 17.44 -1.33
CA HIS A 53 -13.01 17.92 -1.62
C HIS A 53 -13.02 19.11 -2.58
N CYS A 54 -12.04 20.00 -2.44
CA CYS A 54 -11.89 21.15 -3.31
C CYS A 54 -11.31 20.73 -4.67
N VAL A 55 -12.07 20.90 -5.74
CA VAL A 55 -11.66 20.63 -7.13
C VAL A 55 -12.09 21.82 -7.97
N ASP A 56 -11.15 22.42 -8.72
CA ASP A 56 -11.38 23.62 -9.54
C ASP A 56 -12.13 24.75 -8.80
N ASN A 57 -11.73 25.00 -7.55
CA ASN A 57 -12.29 26.05 -6.68
C ASN A 57 -13.77 25.83 -6.29
N ARG A 58 -14.27 24.59 -6.38
CA ARG A 58 -15.61 24.15 -5.93
C ARG A 58 -15.51 22.91 -5.03
N CYS A 59 -16.49 22.69 -4.15
CA CYS A 59 -16.55 21.49 -3.31
C CYS A 59 -17.31 20.36 -4.01
N CYS A 60 -16.62 19.28 -4.35
CA CYS A 60 -17.21 18.10 -4.97
C CYS A 60 -17.39 16.99 -3.94
N GLN A 61 -18.47 16.21 -4.04
CA GLN A 61 -18.68 15.09 -3.13
C GLN A 61 -17.73 13.93 -3.47
N CYS A 62 -17.06 13.39 -2.45
CA CYS A 62 -16.20 12.22 -2.61
C CYS A 62 -17.07 10.95 -2.73
N ALA A 63 -16.75 10.08 -3.68
CA ALA A 63 -17.31 8.73 -3.77
C ALA A 63 -16.64 7.80 -2.74
N SER A 64 -15.33 7.93 -2.59
CA SER A 64 -14.51 7.23 -1.59
C SER A 64 -13.21 8.01 -1.33
N GLU A 65 -12.61 7.74 -0.17
CA GLU A 65 -11.26 8.19 0.16
C GLU A 65 -10.45 7.01 0.67
N ASP A 66 -9.24 6.86 0.14
CA ASP A 66 -8.34 5.78 0.47
C ASP A 66 -7.02 6.31 0.99
N PHE A 67 -6.57 5.78 2.13
CA PHE A 67 -5.28 6.08 2.73
C PHE A 67 -4.40 4.84 2.66
N THR A 68 -3.30 4.93 1.92
CA THR A 68 -2.33 3.85 1.77
C THR A 68 -1.02 4.22 2.42
N LEU A 69 -0.59 3.41 3.41
CA LEU A 69 0.75 3.52 3.98
C LEU A 69 1.75 2.87 3.03
N VAL A 70 2.72 3.64 2.54
CA VAL A 70 3.78 3.13 1.66
C VAL A 70 5.11 3.16 2.41
N LEU A 71 5.72 1.98 2.55
CA LEU A 71 7.06 1.79 3.10
C LEU A 71 8.02 1.47 1.95
N LYS A 72 9.11 2.23 1.80
CA LYS A 72 10.16 2.03 0.79
C LYS A 72 11.45 1.57 1.46
N ASN A 73 12.29 0.82 0.74
CA ASN A 73 13.61 0.38 1.22
C ASN A 73 13.55 -0.32 2.60
N LEU A 74 12.61 -1.26 2.75
CA LEU A 74 12.37 -1.97 4.00
C LEU A 74 13.66 -2.58 4.59
N THR A 75 13.79 -2.43 5.91
CA THR A 75 14.82 -3.04 6.74
C THR A 75 14.18 -4.02 7.73
N PHE A 76 14.97 -4.89 8.36
CA PHE A 76 14.45 -5.80 9.38
C PHE A 76 13.80 -5.10 10.58
N GLU A 77 14.18 -3.84 10.83
CA GLU A 77 13.63 -3.03 11.92
C GLU A 77 12.21 -2.53 11.62
N ASP A 78 11.79 -2.58 10.35
CA ASP A 78 10.45 -2.23 9.91
C ASP A 78 9.46 -3.39 10.08
N ALA A 79 9.94 -4.61 10.31
CA ALA A 79 9.07 -5.76 10.60
C ALA A 79 8.29 -5.54 11.90
N GLY A 80 7.01 -5.91 11.89
CA GLY A 80 6.14 -5.69 13.05
C GLY A 80 4.67 -5.65 12.68
N ARG A 81 3.87 -5.31 13.68
CA ARG A 81 2.41 -5.26 13.58
C ARG A 81 1.95 -3.83 13.38
N TYR A 82 1.25 -3.58 12.29
CA TYR A 82 0.75 -2.27 11.92
C TYR A 82 -0.76 -2.24 12.08
N ARG A 83 -1.26 -1.15 12.65
CA ARG A 83 -2.69 -0.94 12.87
C ARG A 83 -3.12 0.40 12.30
N CYS A 84 -4.06 0.37 11.36
CA CYS A 84 -4.80 1.57 10.97
C CYS A 84 -5.97 1.76 11.93
N GLN A 85 -6.06 2.94 12.54
CA GLN A 85 -7.11 3.27 13.48
C GLN A 85 -7.69 4.65 13.14
N ILE A 86 -8.95 4.66 12.69
CA ILE A 86 -9.70 5.88 12.43
C ILE A 86 -10.48 6.23 13.69
N SER A 87 -10.04 7.26 14.43
CA SER A 87 -10.64 7.68 15.71
C SER A 87 -10.67 6.54 16.75
N ASN A 88 -11.64 6.56 17.68
CA ASN A 88 -11.88 5.47 18.63
C ASN A 88 -12.82 4.39 18.06
N GLN A 89 -12.96 4.30 16.73
CA GLN A 89 -13.82 3.28 16.15
C GLN A 89 -13.12 1.92 16.16
N PRO A 90 -13.86 0.82 16.40
CA PRO A 90 -13.31 -0.53 16.51
C PRO A 90 -12.89 -1.13 15.16
N GLN A 91 -13.03 -0.41 14.04
CA GLN A 91 -12.54 -0.84 12.74
C GLN A 91 -11.01 -0.72 12.71
N GLN A 92 -10.36 -1.76 13.22
CA GLN A 92 -8.92 -1.90 13.26
C GLN A 92 -8.49 -2.75 12.07
N LEU A 93 -7.91 -2.11 11.05
CA LEU A 93 -7.21 -2.85 10.01
C LEU A 93 -5.82 -3.15 10.56
N GLU A 94 -5.58 -4.41 10.91
CA GLU A 94 -4.32 -4.88 11.50
C GLU A 94 -3.62 -5.83 10.54
N PHE A 95 -2.32 -5.62 10.34
CA PHE A 95 -1.50 -6.45 9.46
C PHE A 95 -0.11 -6.69 10.06
N GLN A 96 0.39 -7.91 9.87
CA GLN A 96 1.75 -8.30 10.25
C GLN A 96 2.67 -8.14 9.03
N LEU A 97 3.70 -7.30 9.17
CA LEU A 97 4.75 -7.14 8.18
C LEU A 97 5.97 -7.97 8.59
N GLU A 98 6.41 -8.84 7.70
CA GLU A 98 7.66 -9.58 7.84
C GLU A 98 8.62 -9.15 6.73
N VAL A 99 9.85 -8.78 7.12
CA VAL A 99 10.91 -8.40 6.19
C VAL A 99 11.91 -9.54 6.12
N LEU A 100 12.16 -10.04 4.91
CA LEU A 100 13.03 -11.18 4.64
C LEU A 100 14.33 -10.71 3.98
N GLU A 101 15.46 -11.35 4.35
CA GLU A 101 16.81 -11.01 3.87
C GLU A 101 17.03 -11.19 2.36
N SER A 102 16.04 -11.70 1.64
CA SER A 102 16.10 -11.89 0.20
C SER A 102 14.69 -11.97 -0.37
N GLY A 103 14.43 -11.23 -1.45
CA GLY A 103 13.13 -11.21 -2.14
C GLY A 103 12.54 -12.62 -2.29
N LEU A 104 11.30 -12.78 -1.84
CA LEU A 104 10.50 -14.01 -1.95
C LEU A 104 11.32 -15.31 -1.76
N LYS A 105 12.11 -15.41 -0.69
CA LYS A 105 12.63 -16.71 -0.20
C LYS A 105 11.67 -17.39 0.78
N GLY A 106 10.37 -17.24 0.56
CA GLY A 106 9.34 -18.00 1.25
C GLY A 106 8.22 -18.31 0.28
N GLY A 107 8.15 -19.55 -0.21
CA GLY A 107 6.95 -19.93 -0.94
C GLY A 107 6.93 -21.24 -1.71
N PHE A 108 8.02 -21.97 -1.90
CA PHE A 108 7.91 -23.33 -2.45
C PHE A 108 8.91 -24.24 -1.77
N HIS A 109 8.39 -25.31 -1.14
CA HIS A 109 9.20 -26.40 -0.60
C HIS A 109 10.20 -26.84 -1.69
N GLU A 110 11.45 -27.17 -1.33
CA GLU A 110 12.52 -27.60 -2.26
C GLU A 110 12.09 -28.73 -3.23
N ASN A 111 10.99 -29.42 -2.91
CA ASN A 111 10.37 -30.49 -3.68
C ASN A 111 9.48 -30.02 -4.85
N ILE A 112 9.33 -28.72 -5.09
CA ILE A 112 8.43 -28.22 -6.13
C ILE A 112 9.18 -28.06 -7.45
N SER A 113 8.97 -29.04 -8.33
CA SER A 113 9.70 -29.20 -9.59
C SER A 113 8.85 -29.02 -10.84
N TYR A 114 7.57 -28.63 -10.70
CA TYR A 114 6.69 -28.48 -11.87
C TYR A 114 7.11 -27.30 -12.75
N ASP A 115 7.00 -27.50 -14.06
CA ASP A 115 7.26 -26.51 -15.10
C ASP A 115 6.00 -26.36 -15.95
N TYR A 116 5.29 -25.25 -15.77
CA TYR A 116 4.09 -24.91 -16.54
C TYR A 116 4.37 -23.82 -17.57
N SER A 117 5.63 -23.60 -17.96
CA SER A 117 6.02 -22.50 -18.85
C SER A 117 5.24 -22.50 -20.17
N GLU A 118 5.03 -23.67 -20.80
CA GLU A 118 4.24 -23.78 -22.03
C GLU A 118 2.76 -23.43 -21.82
N CYS A 119 2.18 -23.85 -20.70
CA CYS A 119 0.78 -23.56 -20.38
C CYS A 119 0.59 -22.06 -20.15
N CYS A 120 1.48 -21.44 -19.37
CA CYS A 120 1.47 -20.01 -19.15
C CYS A 120 1.64 -19.21 -20.44
N ALA A 121 2.52 -19.65 -21.35
CA ALA A 121 2.68 -19.03 -22.66
C ALA A 121 1.40 -19.11 -23.50
N LYS A 122 0.74 -20.27 -23.54
CA LYS A 122 -0.55 -20.45 -24.24
C LYS A 122 -1.67 -19.59 -23.64
N LYS A 123 -1.64 -19.35 -22.33
CA LYS A 123 -2.60 -18.52 -21.61
C LYS A 123 -2.30 -17.01 -21.67
N GLY A 124 -1.18 -16.61 -22.28
CA GLY A 124 -0.81 -15.20 -22.38
C GLY A 124 -0.45 -14.58 -21.03
N ILE A 125 0.07 -15.37 -20.08
CA ILE A 125 0.50 -14.87 -18.77
C ILE A 125 1.63 -13.86 -18.96
N SER A 126 1.54 -12.73 -18.24
CA SER A 126 2.53 -11.66 -18.29
C SER A 126 3.95 -12.19 -18.06
N PRO A 127 4.95 -11.71 -18.82
CA PRO A 127 6.35 -12.04 -18.58
C PRO A 127 6.81 -11.74 -17.15
N LEU A 128 6.21 -10.74 -16.48
CA LEU A 128 6.50 -10.42 -15.07
C LEU A 128 6.12 -11.56 -14.13
N CYS A 129 5.06 -12.32 -14.44
CA CYS A 129 4.60 -13.44 -13.65
C CYS A 129 5.24 -14.78 -14.04
N LYS A 130 6.19 -14.78 -15.00
CA LYS A 130 6.78 -16.00 -15.55
C LYS A 130 7.56 -16.82 -14.51
N ALA A 131 8.14 -16.15 -13.51
CA ALA A 131 8.80 -16.79 -12.38
C ALA A 131 7.84 -17.72 -11.60
N MET A 132 6.55 -17.40 -11.56
CA MET A 132 5.51 -18.20 -10.89
C MET A 132 5.14 -19.47 -11.69
N CYS A 133 5.38 -19.47 -13.00
CA CYS A 133 5.08 -20.60 -13.89
C CYS A 133 6.14 -21.69 -13.83
N LYS A 134 7.33 -21.38 -13.30
CA LYS A 134 8.43 -22.32 -13.09
C LYS A 134 9.11 -22.04 -11.75
N PRO A 135 8.49 -22.45 -10.63
CA PRO A 135 8.98 -22.11 -9.28
C PRO A 135 10.42 -22.52 -9.00
N LYS A 136 10.89 -23.61 -9.61
CA LYS A 136 12.27 -24.09 -9.49
C LYS A 136 13.30 -23.03 -9.93
N ASP A 137 12.97 -22.22 -10.92
CA ASP A 137 13.86 -21.18 -11.49
C ASP A 137 13.49 -19.78 -10.97
N MET A 138 12.59 -19.67 -10.00
CA MET A 138 12.12 -18.39 -9.46
C MET A 138 13.26 -17.58 -8.84
N HIS A 139 14.26 -18.24 -8.26
CA HIS A 139 15.47 -17.59 -7.73
C HIS A 139 16.31 -16.88 -8.81
N ILE A 140 16.14 -17.23 -10.09
CA ILE A 140 16.81 -16.61 -11.23
C ILE A 140 16.00 -15.38 -11.71
N HIS A 141 14.70 -15.37 -11.45
CA HIS A 141 13.77 -14.35 -11.90
C HIS A 141 13.24 -13.57 -10.69
N HIS A 142 13.95 -12.51 -10.31
CA HIS A 142 13.48 -11.59 -9.28
C HIS A 142 12.13 -10.99 -9.69
N PHE A 143 11.09 -11.34 -8.94
CA PHE A 143 9.79 -10.68 -9.05
C PHE A 143 9.90 -9.35 -8.31
N ASP A 144 9.89 -8.25 -9.06
CA ASP A 144 9.77 -6.89 -8.53
C ASP A 144 8.34 -6.40 -8.80
N PRO A 145 7.45 -6.37 -7.81
CA PRO A 145 6.06 -5.93 -7.98
C PRO A 145 5.92 -4.41 -8.24
N THR A 146 7.02 -3.66 -8.25
CA THR A 146 7.03 -2.20 -8.37
C THR A 146 7.48 -1.68 -9.74
N ARG A 147 7.81 -2.56 -10.68
CA ARG A 147 8.17 -2.23 -12.07
C ARG A 147 7.20 -2.77 -13.11
#